data_AF-A0A1E8PXE1-F1
#
_entry.id   AF-A0A1E8PXE1-F1
#
_cell.length_a   1.000
_cell.length_b   1.000
_cell.length_c   1.000
_cell.angle_alpha   90.00
_cell.angle_beta   90.00
_cell.angle_gamma   90.00
#
_symmetry.space_group_name_H-M   'P 1'
#
loop_
_entity.id
_entity.type
_entity.pdbx_description
1 polymer ?
#
loop_
_entity_poly.entity_id
_entity_poly.type
_entity_poly.pdbx_seq_one_letter_code
_entity_poly.pdbx_strand_id
1 'polypeptide(L)'
;MRLVCAALGVPRRDWAMFSRWAWLGDDDARASLGAYVDVMVADRCYRQADDLLTDLVVADVDVDGLTCDDLRALVVALVAA
;
A
#
# COMPACT_ATOMS: atom_id res chain seq x y z
N MET A 1 -4.14 -11.76 -5.11
CA MET A 1 -3.37 -11.45 -3.88
C MET A 1 -1.84 -11.55 -4.04
N ARG A 2 -1.21 -12.71 -4.30
CA ARG A 2 0.28 -12.79 -4.39
C ARG A 2 0.89 -11.84 -5.42
N LEU A 3 0.25 -11.67 -6.57
CA LEU A 3 0.67 -10.73 -7.62
C LEU A 3 0.60 -9.27 -7.14
N VAL A 4 -0.48 -8.90 -6.44
CA VAL A 4 -0.68 -7.57 -5.86
C VAL A 4 0.36 -7.27 -4.77
N CYS A 5 0.62 -8.23 -3.86
CA CYS A 5 1.64 -8.06 -2.83
C CYS A 5 3.05 -7.93 -3.42
N ALA A 6 3.35 -8.67 -4.49
CA ALA A 6 4.63 -8.55 -5.20
C ALA A 6 4.74 -7.19 -5.90
N ALA A 7 3.69 -6.76 -6.60
CA ALA A 7 3.66 -5.48 -7.31
C ALA A 7 3.83 -4.29 -6.35
N LEU A 8 3.17 -4.30 -5.20
CA LEU A 8 3.28 -3.26 -4.17
C LEU A 8 4.61 -3.29 -3.38
N GLY A 9 5.46 -4.29 -3.62
CA GLY A 9 6.71 -4.44 -2.87
C GLY A 9 6.52 -4.83 -1.40
N VAL A 10 5.42 -5.52 -1.05
CA VAL A 10 5.21 -6.07 0.30
C VAL A 10 6.27 -7.16 0.54
N PRO A 11 7.02 -7.13 1.66
CA PRO A 11 7.97 -8.19 2.00
C PRO A 11 7.30 -9.56 2.01
N ARG A 12 7.95 -10.57 1.41
CA ARG A 12 7.36 -11.92 1.25
C ARG A 12 6.90 -12.58 2.56
N ARG A 13 7.58 -12.27 3.67
CA ARG A 13 7.22 -12.76 5.02
C ARG A 13 5.86 -12.24 5.50
N ASP A 14 5.46 -11.06 5.03
CA ASP A 14 4.26 -10.36 5.50
C ASP A 14 3.04 -10.66 4.61
N TRP A 15 3.23 -11.36 3.47
CA TRP A 15 2.17 -11.64 2.51
C TRP A 15 0.95 -12.32 3.13
N ALA A 16 1.14 -13.30 4.03
CA ALA A 16 0.03 -14.02 4.64
C ALA A 16 -0.80 -13.11 5.57
N MET A 17 -0.12 -12.28 6.37
CA MET A 17 -0.76 -11.32 7.28
C MET A 17 -1.48 -10.22 6.49
N PHE A 18 -0.80 -9.62 5.52
CA PHE A 18 -1.35 -8.58 4.66
C PHE A 18 -2.59 -9.08 3.90
N SER A 19 -2.50 -10.29 3.31
CA SER A 19 -3.63 -10.94 2.65
C SER A 19 -4.79 -11.13 3.62
N ARG A 20 -4.53 -11.59 4.84
CA ARG A 20 -5.59 -11.84 5.83
C ARG A 20 -6.39 -10.59 6.15
N TRP A 21 -5.73 -9.44 6.35
CA TRP A 21 -6.44 -8.19 6.60
C TRP A 21 -7.30 -7.75 5.41
N ALA A 22 -6.76 -7.89 4.19
CA ALA A 22 -7.50 -7.62 2.97
C ALA A 22 -8.78 -8.46 2.84
N TRP A 23 -8.70 -9.76 3.18
CA TRP A 23 -9.84 -10.67 3.09
C TRP A 23 -10.87 -10.50 4.20
N LEU A 24 -10.46 -10.12 5.42
CA LEU A 24 -11.38 -9.94 6.55
C LEU A 24 -12.27 -8.71 6.34
N GLY A 25 -11.68 -7.58 5.93
CA GLY A 25 -12.43 -6.38 5.58
C GLY A 25 -13.25 -5.73 6.71
N ASP A 26 -13.17 -6.23 7.95
CA ASP A 26 -13.73 -5.57 9.13
C ASP A 26 -12.94 -4.29 9.49
N ASP A 27 -13.45 -3.51 10.44
CA ASP A 27 -12.86 -2.21 10.78
C ASP A 27 -11.43 -2.35 11.33
N ASP A 28 -11.18 -3.37 12.17
CA ASP A 28 -9.86 -3.62 12.76
C ASP A 28 -8.84 -4.08 11.70
N ALA A 29 -9.26 -4.93 10.77
CA ALA A 29 -8.45 -5.38 9.65
C ALA A 29 -8.14 -4.23 8.69
N ARG A 30 -9.13 -3.38 8.38
CA ARG A 30 -8.90 -2.16 7.57
C ARG A 30 -7.95 -1.18 8.23
N ALA A 31 -8.09 -0.95 9.54
CA ALA A 31 -7.17 -0.10 10.29
C ALA A 31 -5.74 -0.67 10.30
N SER A 32 -5.60 -1.98 10.51
CA SER A 32 -4.30 -2.68 10.50
C SER A 32 -3.63 -2.62 9.13
N LEU A 33 -4.40 -2.83 8.05
CA LEU A 33 -3.92 -2.73 6.68
C LEU A 33 -3.47 -1.30 6.36
N GLY A 34 -4.27 -0.30 6.74
CA GLY A 34 -3.95 1.12 6.55
C GLY A 34 -2.66 1.52 7.25
N ALA A 35 -2.52 1.20 8.55
CA ALA A 35 -1.33 1.52 9.32
C ALA A 35 -0.06 0.85 8.76
N TYR A 36 -0.19 -0.38 8.24
CA TYR A 36 0.92 -1.07 7.58
C TYR A 36 1.33 -0.38 6.27
N VAL A 37 0.34 0.02 5.45
CA VAL A 37 0.57 0.75 4.20
C VAL A 37 1.20 2.12 4.47
N ASP A 38 0.78 2.84 5.51
CA ASP A 38 1.37 4.13 5.90
C ASP A 38 2.88 4.02 6.17
N VAL A 39 3.30 2.94 6.86
CA VAL A 39 4.73 2.68 7.11
C VAL A 39 5.47 2.39 5.80
N MET A 40 4.87 1.62 4.88
CA MET A 40 5.49 1.36 3.58
C MET A 40 5.63 2.64 2.77
N VAL A 41 4.59 3.48 2.70
CA VAL A 41 4.61 4.78 2.02
C VAL A 41 5.72 5.65 2.61
N ALA A 42 5.80 5.77 3.93
CA ALA A 42 6.83 6.56 4.60
C ALA A 42 8.26 6.06 4.29
N ASP A 43 8.49 4.74 4.28
CA ASP A 43 9.78 4.18 3.90
C ASP A 43 10.15 4.52 2.45
N ARG A 44 9.19 4.49 1.51
CA ARG A 44 9.42 4.81 0.09
C ARG A 44 9.57 6.28 -0.22
N CYS A 45 8.93 7.15 0.56
CA CYS A 45 9.20 8.59 0.53
C CYS A 45 10.66 8.89 0.90
N TYR A 46 11.27 8.08 1.77
CA TYR A 46 12.68 8.26 2.17
C TYR A 46 13.66 7.46 1.30
N ARG A 47 13.28 6.26 0.86
CA ARG A 47 14.12 5.32 0.11
C ARG A 47 13.29 4.60 -0.95
N GLN A 48 13.48 5.04 -2.19
CA GLN A 48 12.82 4.46 -3.36
C GLN A 48 13.19 2.98 -3.53
N ALA A 49 12.24 2.18 -3.99
CA ALA A 49 12.41 0.77 -4.35
C ALA A 49 11.90 0.53 -5.79
N ASP A 50 12.20 -0.64 -6.35
CA ASP A 50 11.71 -1.04 -7.67
C ASP A 50 10.36 -1.76 -7.54
N ASP A 51 9.30 -1.00 -7.27
CA ASP A 51 7.94 -1.51 -7.13
C ASP A 51 6.87 -0.45 -7.38
N LEU A 52 5.63 -0.91 -7.59
CA LEU A 52 4.48 -0.07 -7.91
C LEU A 52 4.19 0.97 -6.81
N LEU A 53 4.49 0.68 -5.55
CA LEU A 53 4.26 1.64 -4.48
C LEU A 53 5.22 2.84 -4.61
N THR A 54 6.46 2.59 -5.04
CA THR A 54 7.40 3.67 -5.34
C THR A 54 6.93 4.48 -6.54
N ASP A 55 6.47 3.83 -7.61
CA ASP A 55 5.91 4.51 -8.78
C ASP A 55 4.73 5.43 -8.39
N LEU A 56 3.86 4.97 -7.50
CA LEU A 56 2.75 5.77 -6.98
C LEU A 56 3.22 6.95 -6.12
N VAL A 57 4.19 6.73 -5.22
CA VAL A 57 4.74 7.79 -4.35
C VAL A 57 5.37 8.93 -5.15
N VAL A 58 6.01 8.64 -6.28
CA VAL A 58 6.64 9.65 -7.15
C VAL A 58 5.69 10.19 -8.21
N ALA A 59 4.50 9.60 -8.36
CA ALA A 59 3.54 10.02 -9.35
C ALA A 59 2.89 11.35 -8.92
N ASP A 60 3.28 12.41 -9.61
CA ASP A 60 2.58 13.69 -9.57
C ASP A 60 1.33 13.58 -10.46
N VAL A 61 0.24 13.06 -9.89
CA VAL A 61 -1.05 12.97 -10.57
C VAL A 61 -1.88 14.17 -10.14
N ASP A 62 -2.06 15.13 -11.06
CA ASP A 62 -2.81 16.40 -10.92
C ASP A 62 -2.00 17.59 -10.36
N VAL A 63 -2.62 18.77 -10.24
CA VAL A 63 -1.95 20.06 -9.89
C VAL A 63 -1.44 20.12 -8.45
N ASP A 64 -2.02 19.31 -7.56
CA ASP A 64 -1.55 19.05 -6.22
C ASP A 64 -1.26 17.54 -6.15
N GLY A 65 0.00 17.13 -6.38
CA GLY A 65 0.39 15.72 -6.45
C GLY A 65 -0.14 14.85 -5.29
N LEU A 66 -0.10 13.53 -5.47
CA LEU A 66 -0.71 12.58 -4.54
C LEU A 66 -0.17 12.76 -3.12
N THR A 67 -1.08 13.06 -2.17
CA THR A 67 -0.72 13.12 -0.76
C THR A 67 -0.58 11.71 -0.18
N CYS A 68 0.03 11.57 1.01
CA CYS A 68 0.11 10.29 1.71
C CYS A 68 -1.28 9.65 1.93
N ASP A 69 -2.31 10.47 2.16
CA ASP A 69 -3.67 9.99 2.37
C ASP A 69 -4.28 9.44 1.08
N ASP A 70 -4.00 10.06 -0.07
CA ASP A 70 -4.44 9.60 -1.40
C ASP A 70 -3.75 8.28 -1.77
N LEU A 71 -2.43 8.19 -1.51
CA LEU A 71 -1.66 6.96 -1.73
C LEU A 71 -2.21 5.80 -0.90
N ARG A 72 -2.52 6.04 0.38
CA ARG A 72 -3.14 5.02 1.24
C ARG A 72 -4.49 4.58 0.67
N ALA A 73 -5.35 5.51 0.26
CA ALA A 73 -6.66 5.19 -0.28
C ALA A 73 -6.58 4.34 -1.55
N LEU A 74 -5.67 4.67 -2.47
CA LEU A 74 -5.44 3.92 -3.70
C LEU A 74 -4.94 2.49 -3.42
N VAL A 75 -3.96 2.34 -2.54
CA VAL A 75 -3.42 1.02 -2.18
C VAL A 75 -4.49 0.15 -1.52
N VAL A 76 -5.27 0.70 -0.59
CA VAL A 76 -6.37 -0.03 0.06
C VAL A 76 -7.40 -0.48 -0.98
N ALA A 77 -7.78 0.39 -1.91
CA ALA A 77 -8.74 0.05 -2.97
C ALA A 77 -8.22 -1.06 -3.90
N LEU A 78 -6.93 -1.00 -4.31
CA LEU A 78 -6.29 -2.02 -5.14
C LEU A 78 -6.23 -3.40 -4.50
N VAL A 79 -6.12 -3.44 -3.17
CA VAL A 79 -6.01 -4.67 -2.38
C VAL A 79 -7.39 -5.28 -2.07
N ALA A 80 -8.43 -4.45 -1.99
CA ALA A 80 -9.80 -4.86 -1.70
C ALA A 80 -10.60 -5.29 -2.95
N ALA A 81 -10.07 -5.08 -4.16
CA ALA A 81 -10.66 -5.52 -5.44
C ALA A 81 -10.38 -7.01 -5.73
#